data_AF-A0A2V9DXH1-F1
#
_entry.id   AF-A0A2V9DXH1-F1
#
_cell.length_a   1.000
_cell.length_b   1.000
_cell.length_c   1.000
_cell.angle_alpha   90.00
_cell.angle_beta   90.00
_cell.angle_gamma   90.00
#
_symmetry.space_group_name_H-M   'P 1'
#
loop_
_entity.id
_entity.type
_entity.pdbx_description
1 polymer ?
#
loop_
_entity_poly.entity_id
_entity_poly.type
_entity_poly.pdbx_seq_one_letter_code
_entity_poly.pdbx_strand_id
1 'polypeptide(L)'
;MSSPRPLLVGQQIAGVPQHSPKLRDILGATPLSTGGLFLVWALCADSVKLHVLNSVRRCLPMERAPRGYFRLLVEGGANCRYLYELGGNEKNET
;
A
#
# COMPACT_ATOMS: atom_id res chain seq x y z
N MET A 1 -21.83 -14.41 -41.77
CA MET A 1 -21.75 -12.99 -41.38
C MET A 1 -22.47 -12.85 -40.06
N SER A 2 -21.75 -12.70 -38.95
CA SER A 2 -22.33 -12.63 -37.60
C SER A 2 -22.19 -11.20 -37.10
N SER A 3 -23.30 -10.50 -36.89
CA SER A 3 -23.31 -9.16 -36.25
C SER A 3 -23.25 -9.33 -34.73
N PRO A 4 -22.38 -8.59 -34.01
CA PRO A 4 -22.40 -8.60 -32.56
C PRO A 4 -23.54 -7.70 -32.06
N ARG A 5 -24.36 -8.23 -31.13
CA ARG A 5 -25.32 -7.42 -30.35
C ARG A 5 -24.56 -6.53 -29.36
N PRO A 6 -24.94 -5.26 -29.19
CA PRO A 6 -24.34 -4.41 -28.16
C PRO A 6 -24.87 -4.84 -26.78
N LEU A 7 -23.98 -5.26 -25.88
CA LEU A 7 -24.28 -5.38 -24.46
C LEU A 7 -24.07 -4.01 -23.81
N LEU A 8 -25.13 -3.20 -23.80
CA LEU A 8 -25.24 -2.03 -22.95
C LEU A 8 -26.01 -2.42 -21.69
N VAL A 9 -25.32 -2.85 -20.63
CA VAL A 9 -25.91 -2.85 -19.28
C VAL A 9 -24.81 -2.58 -18.26
N GLY A 10 -24.75 -1.34 -17.78
CA GLY A 10 -24.14 -1.04 -16.49
C GLY A 10 -24.90 -1.81 -15.42
N GLN A 11 -24.30 -2.89 -14.93
CA GLN A 11 -24.76 -3.50 -13.68
C GLN A 11 -24.14 -2.73 -12.52
N GLN A 12 -24.90 -1.73 -12.08
CA GLN A 12 -24.73 -1.10 -10.79
C GLN A 12 -25.07 -2.15 -9.72
N ILE A 13 -24.05 -2.74 -9.11
CA ILE A 13 -24.23 -3.65 -7.97
C ILE A 13 -24.72 -2.79 -6.81
N ALA A 14 -26.02 -2.89 -6.51
CA ALA A 14 -26.63 -2.29 -5.35
C ALA A 14 -25.97 -2.85 -4.08
N GLY A 15 -25.34 -1.97 -3.29
CA GLY A 15 -24.91 -2.31 -1.92
C GLY A 15 -23.43 -2.14 -1.58
N VAL A 16 -22.56 -1.75 -2.51
CA VAL A 16 -21.20 -1.33 -2.12
C VAL A 16 -21.28 0.10 -1.58
N PRO A 17 -20.89 0.37 -0.32
CA PRO A 17 -20.79 1.74 0.15
C PRO A 17 -19.87 2.49 -0.81
N GLN A 18 -20.34 3.59 -1.41
CA GLN A 18 -19.52 4.52 -2.21
C GLN A 18 -18.54 5.31 -1.33
N HIS A 19 -18.01 4.68 -0.28
CA HIS A 19 -16.94 5.26 0.49
C HIS A 19 -15.65 4.83 -0.20
N SER A 20 -15.17 5.66 -1.12
CA SER A 20 -13.77 5.61 -1.50
C SER A 20 -12.97 5.71 -0.20
N PRO A 21 -12.17 4.68 0.15
CA PRO A 21 -11.45 4.70 1.42
C PRO A 21 -10.58 5.95 1.43
N LYS A 22 -10.71 6.77 2.47
CA LYS A 22 -9.83 7.93 2.60
C LYS A 22 -8.43 7.39 2.85
N LEU A 23 -7.40 8.10 2.40
CA LEU A 23 -6.02 7.63 2.53
C LEU A 23 -5.63 7.29 3.98
N ARG A 24 -6.24 7.97 4.95
CA ARG A 24 -6.07 7.71 6.38
C ARG A 24 -6.70 6.39 6.85
N ASP A 25 -7.73 5.92 6.15
CA ASP A 25 -8.44 4.68 6.47
C ASP A 25 -7.62 3.44 6.05
N ILE A 26 -6.57 3.64 5.24
CA ILE A 26 -5.67 2.59 4.73
C ILE A 26 -4.23 2.75 5.24
N LEU A 27 -4.00 3.57 6.28
CA LEU A 27 -2.69 3.67 6.91
C LEU A 27 -2.30 2.36 7.63
N GLY A 28 -1.00 2.09 7.69
CA GLY A 28 -0.44 0.87 8.27
C GLY A 28 -0.40 -0.25 7.23
N ALA A 29 -0.87 -1.44 7.62
CA ALA A 29 -0.92 -2.62 6.77
C ALA A 29 -2.36 -2.99 6.43
N THR A 30 -2.69 -2.99 5.14
CA THR A 30 -3.98 -3.45 4.61
C THR A 30 -3.79 -4.83 3.99
N PRO A 31 -4.42 -5.90 4.52
CA PRO A 31 -4.34 -7.22 3.92
C PRO A 31 -5.05 -7.24 2.56
N LEU A 32 -4.46 -7.95 1.60
CA LEU A 32 -5.01 -8.20 0.27
C LEU A 32 -5.09 -9.70 0.00
N SER A 33 -5.89 -10.14 -0.99
CA SER A 33 -6.08 -11.57 -1.30
C SER A 33 -4.79 -12.31 -1.61
N THR A 34 -3.79 -11.62 -2.17
CA THR A 34 -2.49 -12.19 -2.57
C THR A 34 -1.32 -11.64 -1.78
N GLY A 35 -1.53 -10.85 -0.71
CA GLY A 35 -0.44 -10.21 0.03
C GLY A 35 -0.90 -9.03 0.90
N GLY A 36 -0.25 -7.88 0.79
CA GLY A 36 -0.60 -6.70 1.58
C GLY A 36 -0.09 -5.38 1.01
N LEU A 37 -0.87 -4.33 1.23
CA LEU A 37 -0.48 -2.95 1.00
C LEU A 37 0.01 -2.35 2.32
N PHE A 38 1.21 -1.78 2.28
CA PHE A 38 1.80 -1.05 3.40
C PHE A 38 1.83 0.42 3.04
N LEU A 39 1.29 1.26 3.91
CA LEU A 39 1.25 2.71 3.75
C LEU A 39 1.66 3.38 5.07
N VAL A 40 2.67 4.24 5.04
CA VAL A 40 3.12 4.98 6.21
C VAL A 40 3.28 6.45 5.86
N TRP A 41 2.97 7.33 6.81
CA TRP A 41 3.24 8.76 6.69
C TRP A 41 4.54 9.09 7.44
N ALA A 42 5.53 9.60 6.73
CA ALA A 42 6.84 9.93 7.27
C ALA A 42 7.41 11.18 6.57
N LEU A 43 6.84 12.35 6.87
CA LEU A 43 7.12 13.60 6.14
C LEU A 43 8.61 13.97 6.10
N CYS A 44 9.33 13.72 7.20
CA CYS A 44 10.74 14.07 7.37
C CYS A 44 11.72 12.94 6.99
N ALA A 45 11.22 11.78 6.58
CA ALA A 45 12.08 10.68 6.15
C ALA A 45 12.49 10.89 4.68
N ASP A 46 13.78 10.70 4.41
CA ASP A 46 14.31 10.67 3.04
C ASP A 46 13.99 9.33 2.36
N SER A 47 13.95 8.25 3.15
CA SER A 47 13.61 6.92 2.67
C SER A 47 12.89 6.11 3.75
N VAL A 48 12.11 5.12 3.30
CA VAL A 48 11.50 4.12 4.19
C VAL A 48 11.68 2.75 3.58
N LYS A 49 12.03 1.76 4.40
CA LYS A 49 12.06 0.35 4.01
C LYS A 49 11.15 -0.48 4.92
N LEU A 50 10.55 -1.52 4.36
CA LEU A 50 9.76 -2.51 5.09
C LEU A 50 10.61 -3.75 5.35
N HIS A 51 10.78 -4.15 6.61
CA HIS A 51 11.48 -5.37 7.01
C HIS A 51 10.46 -6.43 7.38
N VAL A 52 10.39 -7.51 6.61
CA VAL A 52 9.51 -8.65 6.90
C VAL A 52 10.29 -9.70 7.70
N LEU A 53 9.93 -9.90 8.97
CA LEU A 53 10.74 -10.65 9.94
C LEU A 53 10.70 -12.18 9.77
N ASN A 54 9.62 -12.72 9.18
CA ASN A 54 9.44 -14.16 9.01
C ASN A 54 9.89 -14.68 7.63
N SER A 55 10.35 -13.80 6.74
CA SER A 55 10.84 -14.14 5.42
C SER A 55 12.35 -13.95 5.40
N VAL A 56 13.09 -14.92 4.86
CA VAL A 56 14.55 -14.85 4.73
C VAL A 56 14.90 -13.58 3.94
N ARG A 57 15.31 -12.53 4.65
CA ARG A 57 15.84 -11.26 4.14
C ARG A 57 14.97 -10.57 3.07
N ARG A 58 13.82 -10.01 3.48
CA ARG A 58 13.11 -9.01 2.68
C ARG A 58 13.07 -7.67 3.42
N CYS A 59 14.16 -6.93 3.28
CA CYS A 59 14.17 -5.48 3.47
C CYS A 59 13.81 -4.87 2.11
N LEU A 60 12.61 -4.30 2.00
CA LEU A 60 12.05 -3.83 0.74
C LEU A 60 11.93 -2.30 0.78
N PRO A 61 12.54 -1.56 -0.16
CA PRO A 61 12.37 -0.12 -0.23
C PRO A 61 10.92 0.23 -0.56
N MET A 62 10.37 1.23 0.12
CA MET A 62 9.03 1.75 -0.15
C MET A 62 9.09 2.90 -1.16
N GLU A 63 8.10 2.98 -2.03
CA GLU A 63 7.94 4.06 -3.00
C GLU A 63 7.44 5.32 -2.29
N ARG A 64 8.10 6.47 -2.52
CA ARG A 64 7.64 7.76 -2.03
C ARG A 64 6.39 8.19 -2.80
N ALA A 65 5.32 8.48 -2.07
CA ALA A 65 4.06 8.98 -2.57
C ALA A 65 3.87 10.47 -2.18
N PRO A 66 2.93 11.20 -2.81
CA PRO A 66 2.67 12.60 -2.49
C PRO A 66 2.41 12.84 -0.99
N ARG A 67 2.64 14.06 -0.50
CA ARG A 67 2.32 14.49 0.88
C ARG A 67 3.08 13.75 2.00
N GLY A 68 4.25 13.19 1.69
CA GLY A 68 5.12 12.53 2.68
C GLY A 68 4.70 11.11 3.01
N TYR A 69 3.84 10.49 2.19
CA TYR A 69 3.50 9.08 2.33
C TYR A 69 4.56 8.21 1.66
N PHE A 70 4.71 6.99 2.15
CA PHE A 70 5.49 5.92 1.53
C PHE A 70 4.61 4.69 1.41
N ARG A 71 4.63 4.03 0.25
CA ARG A 71 3.80 2.85 -0.03
C ARG A 71 4.61 1.68 -0.55
N LEU A 72 4.15 0.47 -0.27
CA LEU A 72 4.70 -0.75 -0.83
C LEU A 72 3.59 -1.81 -0.94
N LEU A 73 3.49 -2.42 -2.13
CA LEU A 73 2.66 -3.60 -2.35
C LEU A 73 3.57 -4.84 -2.25
N VAL A 74 3.24 -5.77 -1.38
CA VAL A 74 3.97 -7.03 -1.21
C VAL A 74 3.07 -8.18 -1.63
N GLU A 75 3.59 -9.04 -2.50
CA GLU A 75 2.96 -10.32 -2.85
C GLU A 75 3.45 -11.44 -1.93
N GLY A 76 2.53 -12.29 -1.50
CA GLY A 76 2.75 -13.36 -0.53
C GLY A 76 2.94 -12.83 0.91
N GLY A 77 2.89 -13.74 1.89
CA GLY A 77 3.21 -13.40 3.28
C GLY A 77 2.07 -12.81 4.11
N ALA A 78 0.81 -13.20 3.83
CA ALA A 78 -0.28 -12.94 4.76
C ALA A 78 0.11 -13.44 6.17
N ASN A 79 -0.06 -12.61 7.19
CA ASN A 79 0.29 -12.85 8.61
C ASN A 79 1.79 -12.80 8.98
N CYS A 80 2.58 -11.97 8.28
CA CYS A 80 3.97 -11.75 8.67
C CYS A 80 4.14 -10.59 9.66
N ARG A 81 5.11 -10.73 10.57
CA ARG A 81 5.58 -9.59 11.40
C ARG A 81 6.47 -8.69 10.55
N TYR A 82 6.38 -7.38 10.78
CA TYR A 82 7.13 -6.39 10.02
C TYR A 82 7.57 -5.20 10.87
N LEU A 83 8.60 -4.48 10.39
CA LEU A 83 9.09 -3.21 10.92
C LEU A 83 9.31 -2.22 9.78
N TYR A 84 9.22 -0.93 10.08
CA TYR A 84 9.66 0.14 9.17
C TYR A 84 11.05 0.63 9.60
N GLU A 85 11.98 0.69 8.65
CA GLU A 85 13.27 1.38 8.80
C GLU A 85 13.13 2.75 8.13
N LEU A 86 13.25 3.82 8.92
CA LEU A 86 13.23 5.19 8.42
C LEU A 86 14.68 5.63 8.20
N GLY A 87 15.01 5.99 6.96
CA GLY A 87 16.29 6.64 6.64
C GLY A 87 16.08 8.14 6.53
N GLY A 88 16.92 8.91 7.22
CA GLY A 88 16.98 10.36 7.11
C GLY A 88 18.40 10.85 7.38
N ASN A 89 18.74 12.00 6.82
CA ASN A 89 19.97 12.69 7.17
C ASN A 89 19.82 13.29 8.58
N GLU A 90 20.65 12.88 9.53
CA GLU A 90 20.79 13.54 10.84
C GLU A 90 21.31 14.96 10.62
N LYS A 91 20.42 15.89 10.34
CA LYS A 91 20.68 17.33 10.33
C LYS A 91 19.56 18.03 11.07
N ASN A 92 19.49 17.77 12.37
CA ASN A 92 18.78 18.61 13.34
C ASN A 92 19.44 18.43 14.72
N GLU A 93 20.72 18.76 14.80
CA GLU A 93 21.31 19.32 16.01
C GLU A 93 21.73 20.73 15.62
N THR A 94 20.98 21.73 16.09
CA THR A 94 21.35 23.14 16.07
C THR A 94 21.10 23.67 17.47
#